data_AF-A0A3A8ZU50-F1
#
_entry.id   AF-A0A3A8ZU50-F1
#
_cell.length_a   1.000
_cell.length_b   1.000
_cell.length_c   1.000
_cell.angle_alpha   90.00
_cell.angle_beta   90.00
_cell.angle_gamma   90.00
#
_symmetry.space_group_name_H-M   'P 1'
#
loop_
_entity.id
_entity.type
_entity.pdbx_description
1 polymer ?
#
loop_
_entity_poly.entity_id
_entity_poly.type
_entity_poly.pdbx_seq_one_letter_code
_entity_poly.pdbx_strand_id
1 'polypeptide(L)'
;MVPAFDERYNRLALFIVDTDGVILYRTEQLATNHCVTGRMRQPIQDIAAVSFQDLNRDGRTDIILITSCVNESGAYAGKTYKVGDVLFQNKTDCSFYRDYRISDKINRFGMNKSAKSITAFVRDGNSTEFLYTATTLRELQRNKFRIIQEQCYFRSFGKLGRLQVTPGTYRIADYDIFMIYLVNEQGDIVSVLQPMGEYDNLYALKGVTCRDIDGDGLKDIVILARYSYEGEAGELIVESDYRIYYQRTGGFVPDTEIRDTYRCGDEDTMEILVEKARAYWGWKTTND
;
A
#
# COMPACT_ATOMS: atom_id res chain seq x y z
N MET A 1 10.17 -1.17 -27.65
CA MET A 1 9.42 -0.02 -27.09
C MET A 1 10.42 1.02 -26.64
N VAL A 2 10.17 2.29 -26.92
CA VAL A 2 10.98 3.44 -26.52
C VAL A 2 10.11 4.36 -25.66
N PRO A 3 10.33 4.44 -24.34
CA PRO A 3 9.73 5.47 -23.51
C PRO A 3 10.45 6.81 -23.71
N ALA A 4 9.70 7.91 -23.67
CA ALA A 4 10.26 9.26 -23.73
C ALA A 4 9.60 10.19 -22.71
N PHE A 5 10.43 10.88 -21.93
CA PHE A 5 9.98 11.89 -20.98
C PHE A 5 10.02 13.28 -21.61
N ASP A 6 8.94 14.04 -21.40
CA ASP A 6 8.97 15.49 -21.62
C ASP A 6 9.57 16.18 -20.38
N GLU A 7 10.69 16.88 -20.56
CA GLU A 7 11.42 17.53 -19.47
C GLU A 7 10.65 18.70 -18.84
N ARG A 8 9.73 19.33 -19.59
CA ARG A 8 9.02 20.53 -19.13
C ARG A 8 7.86 20.18 -18.19
N TYR A 9 7.09 19.17 -18.55
CA TYR A 9 5.86 18.76 -17.89
C TYR A 9 5.98 17.39 -17.23
N ASN A 10 7.13 16.73 -17.27
CA ASN A 10 7.33 15.41 -16.67
C ASN A 10 6.23 14.41 -17.11
N ARG A 11 5.90 14.43 -18.40
CA ARG A 11 4.91 13.52 -19.01
C ARG A 11 5.64 12.41 -19.76
N LEU A 12 5.07 11.21 -19.73
CA LEU A 12 5.63 10.05 -20.40
C LEU A 12 4.87 9.76 -21.71
N ALA A 13 5.59 9.59 -22.80
CA ALA A 13 5.07 9.02 -24.04
C ALA A 13 5.74 7.66 -24.28
N LEU A 14 4.98 6.71 -24.83
CA LEU A 14 5.51 5.43 -25.28
C LEU A 14 5.47 5.36 -26.79
N PHE A 15 6.56 4.92 -27.39
CA PHE A 15 6.68 4.60 -28.80
C PHE A 15 6.95 3.11 -28.99
N ILE A 16 6.14 2.45 -29.80
CA ILE A 16 6.39 1.09 -30.27
C ILE A 16 7.03 1.23 -31.64
N VAL A 17 8.25 0.72 -31.76
CA VAL A 17 9.07 0.81 -32.96
C VAL A 17 9.39 -0.59 -33.46
N ASP A 18 9.51 -0.74 -34.77
CA ASP A 18 10.05 -1.96 -35.38
C ASP A 18 11.59 -1.98 -35.32
N THR A 19 12.20 -2.99 -35.96
CA THR A 19 13.65 -3.17 -36.02
C THR A 19 14.38 -2.08 -36.79
N ASP A 20 13.68 -1.40 -37.70
CA ASP A 20 14.23 -0.34 -38.54
C ASP A 20 14.02 1.06 -37.92
N GLY A 21 13.38 1.11 -36.73
CA GLY A 21 13.10 2.34 -36.00
C GLY A 21 11.83 3.06 -36.45
N VAL A 22 11.00 2.45 -37.29
CA VAL A 22 9.71 3.01 -37.70
C VAL A 22 8.74 2.92 -36.53
N ILE A 23 8.12 4.06 -36.19
CA ILE A 23 7.09 4.12 -35.14
C ILE A 23 5.82 3.45 -35.66
N LEU A 24 5.52 2.27 -35.11
CA LEU A 24 4.30 1.50 -35.37
C LEU A 24 3.11 2.02 -34.55
N TYR A 25 3.36 2.48 -33.33
CA TYR A 25 2.33 3.00 -32.43
C TYR A 25 2.93 4.00 -31.45
N ARG A 26 2.12 4.97 -31.02
CA ARG A 26 2.49 5.94 -29.99
C ARG A 26 1.31 6.22 -29.06
N THR A 27 1.59 6.43 -27.78
CA THR A 27 0.56 6.86 -26.82
C THR A 27 1.14 7.67 -25.69
N GLU A 28 0.38 8.66 -25.24
CA GLU A 28 0.58 9.39 -23.98
C GLU A 28 -0.60 9.19 -23.03
N GLN A 29 -1.57 8.34 -23.39
CA GLN A 29 -2.77 8.08 -22.59
C GLN A 29 -2.48 7.08 -21.45
N LEU A 30 -1.58 7.48 -20.56
CA LEU A 30 -1.07 6.67 -19.45
C LEU A 30 -1.65 7.19 -18.13
N ALA A 31 -1.97 6.30 -17.20
CA ALA A 31 -2.47 6.67 -15.88
C ALA A 31 -1.57 7.69 -15.15
N THR A 32 -0.26 7.54 -15.31
CA THR A 32 0.77 8.42 -14.73
C THR A 32 0.69 9.87 -15.24
N ASN A 33 0.20 10.08 -16.46
CA ASN A 33 0.01 11.42 -17.03
C ASN A 33 -1.27 12.13 -16.54
N HIS A 34 -2.02 11.46 -15.66
CA HIS A 34 -3.28 11.91 -15.10
C HIS A 34 -3.31 11.82 -13.56
N CYS A 35 -2.15 11.72 -12.91
CA CYS A 35 -2.05 11.69 -11.44
C CYS A 35 -2.60 12.97 -10.81
N VAL A 36 -2.25 14.13 -11.37
CA VAL A 36 -2.77 15.42 -10.90
C VAL A 36 -3.70 16.00 -11.95
N THR A 37 -5.01 15.85 -11.70
CA THR A 37 -6.06 16.31 -12.61
C THR A 37 -5.98 17.82 -12.80
N GLY A 38 -6.09 18.27 -14.05
CA GLY A 38 -6.08 19.70 -14.41
C GLY A 38 -4.70 20.35 -14.48
N ARG A 39 -3.60 19.60 -14.27
CA ARG A 39 -2.23 20.11 -14.44
C ARG A 39 -1.53 19.50 -15.64
N MET A 40 -0.80 20.32 -16.39
CA MET A 40 0.06 19.82 -17.47
C MET A 40 1.26 19.07 -16.91
N ARG A 41 1.94 19.66 -15.91
CA ARG A 41 3.05 19.03 -15.20
C ARG A 41 2.55 17.90 -14.31
N GLN A 42 3.17 16.73 -14.42
CA GLN A 42 2.83 15.53 -13.67
C GLN A 42 4.00 15.12 -12.75
N PRO A 43 3.73 14.40 -11.64
CA PRO A 43 4.72 14.10 -10.62
C PRO A 43 5.69 12.96 -11.01
N ILE A 44 5.74 12.57 -12.28
CA ILE A 44 6.51 11.42 -12.74
C ILE A 44 8.00 11.75 -12.63
N GLN A 45 8.75 10.80 -12.08
CA GLN A 45 10.21 10.87 -12.01
C GLN A 45 10.86 9.87 -12.94
N ASP A 46 10.40 8.62 -12.92
CA ASP A 46 11.05 7.55 -13.68
C ASP A 46 10.09 6.38 -13.99
N ILE A 47 10.54 5.45 -14.83
CA ILE A 47 9.92 4.15 -15.06
C ILE A 47 10.49 3.15 -14.08
N ALA A 48 9.67 2.71 -13.13
CA ALA A 48 10.06 1.72 -12.12
C ALA A 48 10.10 0.31 -12.70
N ALA A 49 9.16 -0.05 -13.58
CA ALA A 49 9.16 -1.37 -14.23
C ALA A 49 8.40 -1.37 -15.56
N VAL A 50 8.85 -2.23 -16.47
CA VAL A 50 8.14 -2.60 -17.69
C VAL A 50 8.13 -4.12 -17.82
N SER A 51 6.98 -4.69 -18.15
CA SER A 51 6.87 -6.12 -18.43
C SER A 51 6.00 -6.37 -19.66
N PHE A 52 6.37 -7.38 -20.45
CA PHE A 52 5.69 -7.77 -21.69
C PHE A 52 5.16 -9.20 -21.54
N GLN A 53 3.85 -9.37 -21.57
CA GLN A 53 3.21 -10.69 -21.43
C GLN A 53 1.74 -10.63 -21.82
N ASP A 54 1.18 -11.78 -22.18
CA ASP A 54 -0.25 -11.94 -22.44
C ASP A 54 -1.04 -11.98 -21.12
N LEU A 55 -1.78 -10.91 -20.81
CA LEU A 55 -2.54 -10.77 -19.56
C LEU A 55 -3.99 -11.19 -19.72
N ASN A 56 -4.59 -10.92 -20.88
CA ASN A 56 -5.98 -11.26 -21.17
C ASN A 56 -6.14 -12.65 -21.82
N ARG A 57 -5.03 -13.38 -22.05
CA ARG A 57 -4.95 -14.71 -22.65
C ARG A 57 -5.47 -14.75 -24.08
N ASP A 58 -5.20 -13.71 -24.84
CA ASP A 58 -5.66 -13.58 -26.22
C ASP A 58 -4.61 -13.92 -27.28
N GLY A 59 -3.42 -14.34 -26.83
CA GLY A 59 -2.27 -14.70 -27.66
C GLY A 59 -1.43 -13.50 -28.07
N ARG A 60 -1.76 -12.27 -27.64
CA ARG A 60 -0.98 -11.06 -27.93
C ARG A 60 -0.23 -10.58 -26.70
N THR A 61 0.79 -9.77 -26.95
CA THR A 61 1.68 -9.30 -25.87
C THR A 61 1.18 -7.97 -25.35
N ASP A 62 0.68 -7.97 -24.12
CA ASP A 62 0.29 -6.76 -23.40
C ASP A 62 1.51 -6.15 -22.68
N ILE A 63 1.38 -4.89 -22.29
CA ILE A 63 2.44 -4.14 -21.60
C ILE A 63 1.95 -3.77 -20.21
N ILE A 64 2.69 -4.18 -19.19
CA ILE A 64 2.60 -3.59 -17.85
C ILE A 64 3.62 -2.48 -17.77
N LEU A 65 3.18 -1.31 -17.31
CA LEU A 65 4.02 -0.17 -17.01
C LEU A 65 3.85 0.22 -15.54
N ILE A 66 4.93 0.39 -14.81
CA ILE A 66 4.92 1.01 -13.48
C ILE A 66 5.87 2.18 -13.52
N THR A 67 5.39 3.34 -13.10
CA THR A 67 6.16 4.57 -12.98
C THR A 67 6.33 4.94 -11.52
N SER A 68 7.46 5.56 -11.19
CA SER A 68 7.71 6.19 -9.90
C SER A 68 7.33 7.66 -9.99
N CYS A 69 6.52 8.12 -9.04
CA CYS A 69 6.07 9.50 -8.91
C CYS A 69 6.49 10.04 -7.55
N VAL A 70 6.61 11.37 -7.42
CA VAL A 70 6.87 12.04 -6.15
C VAL A 70 5.69 12.90 -5.73
N ASN A 71 5.28 12.79 -4.47
CA ASN A 71 4.30 13.72 -3.91
C ASN A 71 4.93 15.12 -3.82
N GLU A 72 4.41 16.08 -4.60
CA GLU A 72 4.94 17.45 -4.61
C GLU A 72 4.53 18.28 -3.37
N SER A 73 3.47 17.88 -2.67
CA SER A 73 2.88 18.67 -1.57
C SER A 73 2.08 17.82 -0.59
N GLY A 74 1.71 18.41 0.56
CA GLY A 74 0.92 17.76 1.61
C GLY A 74 1.75 16.97 2.61
N ALA A 75 1.09 16.18 3.45
CA ALA A 75 1.73 15.39 4.51
C ALA A 75 2.74 14.34 3.98
N TYR A 76 2.64 14.00 2.70
CA TYR A 76 3.52 13.05 2.02
C TYR A 76 4.54 13.72 1.09
N ALA A 77 4.72 15.05 1.15
CA ALA A 77 5.63 15.78 0.27
C ALA A 77 7.04 15.15 0.27
N GLY A 78 7.62 14.97 -0.91
CA GLY A 78 8.91 14.34 -1.13
C GLY A 78 8.91 12.80 -1.05
N LYS A 79 7.79 12.16 -0.69
CA LYS A 79 7.67 10.70 -0.71
C LYS A 79 7.37 10.19 -2.12
N THR A 80 8.06 9.13 -2.51
CA THR A 80 7.83 8.44 -3.77
C THR A 80 6.65 7.48 -3.64
N TYR A 81 5.93 7.27 -4.74
CA TYR A 81 4.85 6.31 -4.86
C TYR A 81 4.80 5.75 -6.29
N LYS A 82 4.28 4.52 -6.42
CA LYS A 82 4.18 3.84 -7.73
C LYS A 82 2.83 4.14 -8.39
N VAL A 83 2.81 4.23 -9.72
CA VAL A 83 1.61 4.30 -10.55
C VAL A 83 1.72 3.27 -11.66
N GLY A 84 0.82 2.30 -11.63
CA GLY A 84 0.75 1.19 -12.57
C GLY A 84 -0.25 1.42 -13.69
N ASP A 85 0.03 0.82 -14.83
CA ASP A 85 -0.86 0.78 -15.99
C ASP A 85 -0.73 -0.53 -16.75
N VAL A 86 -1.78 -0.88 -17.49
CA VAL A 86 -1.80 -2.03 -18.39
C VAL A 86 -2.32 -1.60 -19.74
N LEU A 87 -1.51 -1.83 -20.77
CA LEU A 87 -1.84 -1.55 -22.16
C LEU A 87 -2.04 -2.87 -22.88
N PHE A 88 -3.28 -3.14 -23.27
CA PHE A 88 -3.62 -4.36 -24.00
C PHE A 88 -3.38 -4.17 -25.49
N GLN A 89 -2.77 -5.15 -26.14
CA GLN A 89 -2.55 -5.10 -27.57
C GLN A 89 -3.86 -5.42 -28.30
N ASN A 90 -4.19 -4.63 -29.33
CA ASN A 90 -5.37 -4.90 -30.14
C ASN A 90 -5.18 -6.14 -31.02
N LYS A 91 -6.29 -6.85 -31.27
CA LYS A 91 -6.30 -8.08 -32.08
C LYS A 91 -6.13 -7.85 -33.57
N THR A 92 -6.46 -6.67 -34.05
CA THR A 92 -6.60 -6.38 -35.49
C THR A 92 -5.42 -5.59 -36.04
N ASP A 93 -4.63 -4.95 -35.19
CA ASP A 93 -3.51 -4.10 -35.58
C ASP A 93 -2.39 -4.11 -34.53
N CYS A 94 -1.39 -3.25 -34.69
CA CYS A 94 -0.28 -3.08 -33.75
C CYS A 94 -0.56 -2.00 -32.68
N SER A 95 -1.81 -1.56 -32.53
CA SER A 95 -2.17 -0.55 -31.54
C SER A 95 -2.43 -1.15 -30.17
N PHE A 96 -2.43 -0.27 -29.16
CA PHE A 96 -2.70 -0.63 -27.78
C PHE A 96 -3.86 0.21 -27.24
N TYR A 97 -4.54 -0.31 -26.24
CA TYR A 97 -5.55 0.43 -25.49
C TYR A 97 -5.38 0.23 -23.99
N ARG A 98 -5.83 1.23 -23.23
CA ARG A 98 -5.85 1.21 -21.77
C ARG A 98 -7.28 1.01 -21.28
N ASP A 99 -7.51 0.02 -20.42
CA ASP A 99 -8.75 -0.03 -19.64
C ASP A 99 -8.57 0.73 -18.33
N TYR A 100 -9.12 1.95 -18.27
CA TYR A 100 -8.99 2.82 -17.11
C TYR A 100 -9.53 2.20 -15.81
N ARG A 101 -10.45 1.22 -15.88
CA ARG A 101 -11.01 0.55 -14.70
C ARG A 101 -9.98 -0.38 -14.07
N ILE A 102 -9.14 -1.00 -14.88
CA ILE A 102 -8.01 -1.81 -14.41
C ILE A 102 -6.96 -0.88 -13.79
N SER A 103 -6.59 0.21 -14.48
CA SER A 103 -5.65 1.20 -13.92
C SER A 103 -6.16 1.77 -12.59
N ASP A 104 -7.46 2.09 -12.48
CA ASP A 104 -8.05 2.56 -11.22
C ASP A 104 -7.88 1.54 -10.10
N LYS A 105 -8.28 0.28 -10.32
CA LYS A 105 -8.19 -0.77 -9.30
C LYS A 105 -6.77 -1.07 -8.85
N ILE A 106 -5.81 -1.20 -9.79
CA ILE A 106 -4.43 -1.54 -9.41
C ILE A 106 -3.76 -0.42 -8.61
N ASN A 107 -4.08 0.84 -8.91
CA ASN A 107 -3.50 1.98 -8.21
C ASN A 107 -4.21 2.24 -6.88
N ARG A 108 -5.54 2.15 -6.84
CA ARG A 108 -6.34 2.43 -5.65
C ARG A 108 -6.15 1.42 -4.54
N PHE A 109 -5.96 0.14 -4.88
CA PHE A 109 -5.85 -0.93 -3.89
C PHE A 109 -4.42 -1.48 -3.76
N GLY A 110 -3.42 -0.74 -4.26
CA GLY A 110 -2.00 -1.05 -4.04
C GLY A 110 -1.52 -2.33 -4.74
N MET A 111 -2.13 -2.74 -5.85
CA MET A 111 -1.66 -3.88 -6.65
C MET A 111 -0.58 -3.47 -7.65
N ASN A 112 -0.28 -2.17 -7.74
CA ASN A 112 0.75 -1.57 -8.59
C ASN A 112 2.19 -1.66 -8.04
N LYS A 113 2.43 -2.41 -6.95
CA LYS A 113 3.77 -2.54 -6.35
C LYS A 113 4.78 -3.24 -7.25
N SER A 114 4.32 -4.19 -8.07
CA SER A 114 5.15 -4.92 -9.02
C SER A 114 4.37 -5.44 -10.22
N ALA A 115 5.07 -5.78 -11.30
CA ALA A 115 4.47 -6.42 -12.46
C ALA A 115 3.79 -7.74 -12.09
N LYS A 116 4.36 -8.52 -11.16
CA LYS A 116 3.75 -9.78 -10.69
C LYS A 116 2.43 -9.54 -9.95
N SER A 117 2.34 -8.51 -9.13
CA SER A 117 1.10 -8.14 -8.42
C SER A 117 0.01 -7.70 -9.38
N ILE A 118 0.34 -6.86 -10.38
CA ILE A 118 -0.58 -6.49 -11.45
C ILE A 118 -1.02 -7.73 -12.25
N THR A 119 -0.09 -8.64 -12.55
CA THR A 119 -0.40 -9.90 -13.26
C THR A 119 -1.36 -10.76 -12.46
N ALA A 120 -1.11 -10.94 -11.16
CA ALA A 120 -1.96 -11.72 -10.27
C ALA A 120 -3.40 -11.18 -10.24
N PHE A 121 -3.57 -9.86 -10.37
CA PHE A 121 -4.88 -9.23 -10.48
C PHE A 121 -5.51 -9.39 -11.86
N VAL A 122 -4.82 -8.92 -12.90
CA VAL A 122 -5.40 -8.81 -14.25
C VAL A 122 -5.60 -10.17 -14.88
N ARG A 123 -4.62 -11.07 -14.78
CA ARG A 123 -4.65 -12.39 -15.42
C ARG A 123 -5.27 -13.45 -14.52
N ASP A 124 -4.94 -13.43 -13.23
CA ASP A 124 -5.28 -14.53 -12.31
C ASP A 124 -6.50 -14.19 -11.41
N GLY A 125 -7.00 -12.95 -11.46
CA GLY A 125 -8.21 -12.51 -10.75
C GLY A 125 -8.03 -12.28 -9.25
N ASN A 126 -6.80 -12.28 -8.72
CA ASN A 126 -6.53 -12.02 -7.32
C ASN A 126 -6.60 -10.52 -7.02
N SER A 127 -7.48 -10.11 -6.12
CA SER A 127 -7.66 -8.69 -5.78
C SER A 127 -7.43 -8.43 -4.31
N THR A 128 -6.89 -7.26 -4.01
CA THR A 128 -6.72 -6.73 -2.65
C THR A 128 -7.89 -5.84 -2.23
N GLU A 129 -8.83 -5.56 -3.14
CA GLU A 129 -10.01 -4.69 -2.93
C GLU A 129 -10.82 -5.12 -1.71
N PHE A 130 -11.00 -6.43 -1.50
CA PHE A 130 -11.78 -6.96 -0.38
C PHE A 130 -11.18 -6.58 0.99
N LEU A 131 -9.87 -6.27 1.07
CA LEU A 131 -9.24 -5.80 2.31
C LEU A 131 -9.79 -4.45 2.78
N TYR A 132 -10.43 -3.71 1.88
CA TYR A 132 -10.98 -2.38 2.11
C TYR A 132 -12.50 -2.36 2.14
N THR A 133 -13.15 -3.35 1.52
CA THR A 133 -14.61 -3.38 1.35
C THR A 133 -15.30 -4.43 2.21
N ALA A 134 -14.58 -5.42 2.74
CA ALA A 134 -15.19 -6.47 3.55
C ALA A 134 -15.84 -5.87 4.79
N THR A 135 -17.03 -6.37 5.12
CA THR A 135 -17.80 -5.89 6.29
C THR A 135 -17.81 -6.89 7.43
N THR A 136 -17.35 -8.13 7.21
CA THR A 136 -17.30 -9.18 8.23
C THR A 136 -15.99 -9.96 8.20
N LEU A 137 -15.59 -10.50 9.35
CA LEU A 137 -14.40 -11.36 9.46
C LEU A 137 -14.52 -12.61 8.58
N ARG A 138 -15.73 -13.15 8.44
CA ARG A 138 -16.00 -14.32 7.61
C ARG A 138 -15.74 -14.04 6.12
N GLU A 139 -16.06 -12.84 5.65
CA GLU A 139 -15.78 -12.41 4.28
C GLU A 139 -14.27 -12.32 4.01
N LEU A 140 -13.50 -11.77 4.95
CA LEU A 140 -12.03 -11.75 4.86
C LEU A 140 -11.46 -13.17 4.72
N GLN A 141 -11.89 -14.09 5.58
CA GLN A 141 -11.41 -15.48 5.57
C GLN A 141 -11.80 -16.22 4.28
N ARG A 142 -13.01 -15.98 3.75
CA ARG A 142 -13.44 -16.54 2.45
C ARG A 142 -12.55 -16.06 1.30
N ASN A 143 -12.06 -14.83 1.38
CA ASN A 143 -11.09 -14.25 0.45
C ASN A 143 -9.62 -14.59 0.80
N LYS A 144 -9.41 -15.65 1.60
CA LYS A 144 -8.08 -16.20 1.96
C LYS A 144 -7.20 -15.25 2.79
N PHE A 145 -7.79 -14.28 3.48
CA PHE A 145 -7.07 -13.51 4.51
C PHE A 145 -6.69 -14.44 5.66
N ARG A 146 -5.39 -14.46 5.99
CA ARG A 146 -4.80 -15.30 7.03
C ARG A 146 -4.64 -14.51 8.31
N ILE A 147 -5.47 -14.81 9.28
CA ILE A 147 -5.41 -14.18 10.61
C ILE A 147 -4.18 -14.72 11.36
N ILE A 148 -3.45 -13.82 12.02
CA ILE A 148 -2.35 -14.16 12.92
C ILE A 148 -2.95 -14.37 14.32
N GLN A 149 -3.40 -15.60 14.57
CA GLN A 149 -4.20 -15.95 15.75
C GLN A 149 -3.47 -15.67 17.07
N GLU A 150 -2.14 -15.81 17.06
CA GLU A 150 -1.28 -15.61 18.23
C GLU A 150 -1.28 -14.16 18.72
N GLN A 151 -1.69 -13.22 17.86
CA GLN A 151 -1.77 -11.79 18.15
C GLN A 151 -3.23 -11.31 18.27
N CYS A 152 -4.20 -12.23 18.22
CA CYS A 152 -5.62 -11.91 18.37
C CYS A 152 -6.04 -11.87 19.84
N TYR A 153 -6.64 -10.76 20.26
CA TYR A 153 -7.20 -10.63 21.61
C TYR A 153 -8.34 -9.62 21.65
N PHE A 154 -9.21 -9.76 22.65
CA PHE A 154 -10.29 -8.81 22.90
C PHE A 154 -9.82 -7.64 23.76
N ARG A 155 -10.29 -6.44 23.43
CA ARG A 155 -10.09 -5.24 24.24
C ARG A 155 -11.32 -4.34 24.21
N SER A 156 -11.52 -3.61 25.31
CA SER A 156 -12.59 -2.63 25.44
C SER A 156 -12.07 -1.26 25.04
N PHE A 157 -12.71 -0.65 24.04
CA PHE A 157 -12.35 0.63 23.46
C PHE A 157 -13.44 1.66 23.75
N GLY A 158 -13.52 2.17 24.97
CA GLY A 158 -14.46 3.24 25.34
C GLY A 158 -15.89 3.02 24.79
N LYS A 159 -16.39 3.98 24.00
CA LYS A 159 -17.72 3.92 23.37
C LYS A 159 -17.85 2.90 22.23
N LEU A 160 -16.75 2.42 21.66
CA LEU A 160 -16.75 1.39 20.62
C LEU A 160 -17.03 -0.01 21.19
N GLY A 161 -17.02 -0.15 22.52
CA GLY A 161 -17.30 -1.42 23.19
C GLY A 161 -16.14 -2.40 23.13
N ARG A 162 -16.46 -3.69 23.27
CA ARG A 162 -15.47 -4.78 23.26
C ARG A 162 -15.25 -5.26 21.83
N LEU A 163 -14.02 -5.12 21.34
CA LEU A 163 -13.63 -5.51 19.98
C LEU A 163 -12.47 -6.49 20.04
N GLN A 164 -12.42 -7.42 19.10
CA GLN A 164 -11.26 -8.25 18.83
C GLN A 164 -10.29 -7.49 17.92
N VAL A 165 -9.04 -7.37 18.35
CA VAL A 165 -7.94 -6.92 17.49
C VAL A 165 -7.51 -8.11 16.65
N THR A 166 -7.66 -8.00 15.33
CA THR A 166 -7.49 -9.12 14.39
C THR A 166 -6.46 -8.76 13.32
N PRO A 167 -5.17 -8.90 13.63
CA PRO A 167 -4.10 -8.78 12.63
C PRO A 167 -4.11 -9.96 11.66
N GLY A 168 -3.71 -9.72 10.42
CA GLY A 168 -3.53 -10.79 9.45
C GLY A 168 -2.92 -10.33 8.14
N THR A 169 -2.66 -11.30 7.27
CA THR A 169 -2.05 -11.06 5.96
C THR A 169 -2.85 -11.63 4.82
N TYR A 170 -2.74 -11.01 3.65
CA TYR A 170 -3.15 -11.58 2.38
C TYR A 170 -1.96 -11.60 1.42
N ARG A 171 -1.64 -12.77 0.89
CA ARG A 171 -0.59 -12.92 -0.12
C ARG A 171 -1.16 -12.66 -1.51
N ILE A 172 -0.59 -11.67 -2.20
CA ILE A 172 -0.75 -11.46 -3.63
C ILE A 172 0.61 -11.46 -4.30
N ALA A 173 0.80 -12.32 -5.31
CA ALA A 173 2.11 -12.62 -5.87
C ALA A 173 3.14 -12.93 -4.76
N ASP A 174 4.21 -12.14 -4.67
CA ASP A 174 5.28 -12.29 -3.70
C ASP A 174 5.14 -11.31 -2.51
N TYR A 175 3.97 -10.69 -2.29
CA TYR A 175 3.74 -9.66 -1.26
C TYR A 175 2.67 -10.08 -0.24
N ASP A 176 2.95 -9.90 1.06
CA ASP A 176 2.05 -10.15 2.18
C ASP A 176 1.55 -8.79 2.63
N ILE A 177 0.30 -8.51 2.27
CA ILE A 177 -0.37 -7.29 2.67
C ILE A 177 -0.91 -7.49 4.07
N PHE A 178 -0.37 -6.73 5.01
CA PHE A 178 -0.70 -6.76 6.41
C PHE A 178 -1.73 -5.70 6.78
N MET A 179 -2.81 -6.17 7.39
CA MET A 179 -3.95 -5.36 7.82
C MET A 179 -4.32 -5.73 9.25
N ILE A 180 -4.92 -4.81 9.98
CA ILE A 180 -5.52 -5.10 11.29
C ILE A 180 -6.98 -4.68 11.25
N TYR A 181 -7.86 -5.60 11.62
CA TYR A 181 -9.29 -5.36 11.71
C TYR A 181 -9.72 -5.32 13.17
N LEU A 182 -10.59 -4.39 13.52
CA LEU A 182 -11.30 -4.40 14.79
C LEU A 182 -12.68 -4.98 14.56
N VAL A 183 -12.94 -6.12 15.20
CA VAL A 183 -14.13 -6.94 14.94
C VAL A 183 -15.01 -6.99 16.18
N ASN A 184 -16.31 -6.75 16.05
CA ASN A 184 -17.24 -6.87 17.17
C ASN A 184 -17.54 -8.35 17.51
N GLU A 185 -18.32 -8.59 18.56
CA GLU A 185 -18.68 -9.95 18.99
C GLU A 185 -19.56 -10.70 17.96
N GLN A 186 -20.24 -9.98 17.05
CA GLN A 186 -21.05 -10.54 15.96
C GLN A 186 -20.20 -10.94 14.75
N GLY A 187 -18.93 -10.55 14.69
CA GLY A 187 -18.03 -10.80 13.58
C GLY A 187 -18.02 -9.70 12.51
N ASP A 188 -18.66 -8.55 12.77
CA ASP A 188 -18.65 -7.39 11.88
C ASP A 188 -17.38 -6.56 12.11
N ILE A 189 -16.86 -6.02 11.01
CA ILE A 189 -15.71 -5.14 11.01
C ILE A 189 -16.17 -3.72 11.36
N VAL A 190 -15.64 -3.20 12.48
CA VAL A 190 -15.94 -1.86 12.99
C VAL A 190 -14.90 -0.84 12.51
N SER A 191 -13.64 -1.26 12.37
CA SER A 191 -12.55 -0.41 11.89
C SER A 191 -11.47 -1.24 11.20
N VAL A 192 -10.78 -0.61 10.26
CA VAL A 192 -9.65 -1.18 9.52
C VAL A 192 -8.44 -0.28 9.70
N LEU A 193 -7.29 -0.86 10.04
CA LEU A 193 -6.01 -0.17 10.18
C LEU A 193 -5.04 -0.67 9.11
N GLN A 194 -4.18 0.23 8.62
CA GLN A 194 -3.25 -0.03 7.52
C GLN A 194 -1.80 0.23 7.93
N PRO A 195 -1.19 -0.66 8.74
CA PRO A 195 0.07 -0.33 9.39
C PRO A 195 1.26 -0.20 8.42
N MET A 196 1.19 -0.83 7.24
CA MET A 196 2.29 -0.83 6.28
C MET A 196 2.57 0.54 5.66
N GLY A 197 1.58 1.42 5.50
CA GLY A 197 1.75 2.64 4.72
C GLY A 197 2.38 2.36 3.36
N GLU A 198 3.55 2.95 3.09
CA GLU A 198 4.25 2.83 1.81
C GLU A 198 5.06 1.54 1.63
N TYR A 199 5.31 0.76 2.68
CA TYR A 199 6.06 -0.48 2.55
C TYR A 199 5.36 -1.49 1.63
N ASP A 200 6.15 -2.35 0.99
CA ASP A 200 5.61 -3.27 -0.02
C ASP A 200 5.14 -4.60 0.60
N ASN A 201 5.82 -5.08 1.65
CA ASN A 201 5.57 -6.40 2.23
C ASN A 201 5.80 -6.43 3.75
N LEU A 202 4.98 -7.22 4.47
CA LEU A 202 5.29 -7.58 5.86
C LEU A 202 6.40 -8.64 5.89
N TYR A 203 7.51 -8.33 6.55
CA TYR A 203 8.59 -9.29 6.76
C TYR A 203 8.38 -10.09 8.05
N ALA A 204 8.07 -9.40 9.16
CA ALA A 204 7.75 -10.04 10.44
C ALA A 204 6.92 -9.12 11.33
N LEU A 205 5.88 -9.64 11.98
CA LEU A 205 5.16 -8.89 13.02
C LEU A 205 5.87 -9.09 14.36
N LYS A 206 6.39 -8.00 14.97
CA LYS A 206 6.99 -8.08 16.31
C LYS A 206 5.92 -8.04 17.41
N GLY A 207 4.85 -7.26 17.23
CA GLY A 207 3.70 -7.30 18.13
C GLY A 207 2.66 -6.20 17.89
N VAL A 208 1.49 -6.39 18.51
CA VAL A 208 0.40 -5.40 18.57
C VAL A 208 -0.04 -5.24 20.01
N THR A 209 0.04 -4.02 20.57
CA THR A 209 -0.42 -3.74 21.94
C THR A 209 -1.49 -2.64 21.95
N CYS A 210 -2.42 -2.75 22.90
CA CYS A 210 -3.46 -1.75 23.12
C CYS A 210 -3.28 -1.13 24.51
N ARG A 211 -2.81 0.12 24.55
CA ARG A 211 -2.55 0.87 25.78
C ARG A 211 -2.88 2.33 25.55
N ASP A 212 -3.14 3.02 26.63
CA ASP A 212 -3.21 4.48 26.59
C ASP A 212 -1.78 4.99 26.40
N ILE A 213 -1.53 5.77 25.34
CA ILE A 213 -0.22 6.30 24.97
C ILE A 213 -0.17 7.82 25.15
N ASP A 214 -1.26 8.53 24.86
CA ASP A 214 -1.33 9.98 24.97
C ASP A 214 -1.91 10.49 26.31
N GLY A 215 -2.42 9.60 27.16
CA GLY A 215 -2.90 9.92 28.50
C GLY A 215 -4.33 10.43 28.53
N ASP A 216 -5.09 10.21 27.45
CA ASP A 216 -6.49 10.63 27.36
C ASP A 216 -7.49 9.66 28.02
N GLY A 217 -7.00 8.54 28.56
CA GLY A 217 -7.78 7.49 29.21
C GLY A 217 -8.32 6.43 28.24
N LEU A 218 -8.20 6.63 26.93
CA LEU A 218 -8.61 5.69 25.89
C LEU A 218 -7.48 4.70 25.57
N LYS A 219 -7.77 3.68 24.75
CA LYS A 219 -6.79 2.64 24.41
C LYS A 219 -6.35 2.81 22.97
N ASP A 220 -5.13 3.31 22.80
CA ASP A 220 -4.45 3.42 21.52
C ASP A 220 -3.87 2.08 21.10
N ILE A 221 -3.61 1.93 19.80
CA ILE A 221 -3.06 0.70 19.23
C ILE A 221 -1.66 1.00 18.73
N VAL A 222 -0.68 0.30 19.28
CA VAL A 222 0.73 0.38 18.87
C VAL A 222 1.11 -0.92 18.18
N ILE A 223 1.67 -0.79 16.98
CA ILE A 223 2.06 -1.90 16.12
C ILE A 223 3.54 -1.75 15.81
N LEU A 224 4.30 -2.81 16.05
CA LEU A 224 5.71 -2.89 15.74
C LEU A 224 5.95 -4.09 14.82
N ALA A 225 6.62 -3.86 13.70
CA ALA A 225 6.88 -4.89 12.71
C ALA A 225 8.17 -4.59 11.93
N ARG A 226 8.63 -5.61 11.22
CA ARG A 226 9.63 -5.48 10.17
C ARG A 226 8.90 -5.49 8.84
N TYR A 227 9.18 -4.50 8.03
CA TYR A 227 8.64 -4.38 6.69
C TYR A 227 9.77 -4.47 5.67
N SER A 228 9.41 -4.78 4.43
CA SER A 228 10.34 -4.74 3.32
C SER A 228 9.80 -3.92 2.15
N TYR A 229 10.72 -3.29 1.44
CA TYR A 229 10.45 -2.49 0.25
C TYR A 229 11.63 -2.58 -0.72
N GLU A 230 11.38 -2.19 -1.96
CA GLU A 230 12.39 -2.10 -3.00
C GLU A 230 13.08 -0.74 -2.94
N GLY A 231 14.41 -0.73 -2.78
CA GLY A 231 15.26 0.46 -2.80
C GLY A 231 15.47 1.03 -4.21
N GLU A 232 16.19 2.14 -4.30
CA GLU A 232 16.41 2.86 -5.57
C GLU A 232 17.19 2.03 -6.61
N ALA A 233 18.06 1.12 -6.18
CA ALA A 233 18.81 0.22 -7.06
C ALA A 233 18.13 -1.16 -7.24
N GLY A 234 16.87 -1.31 -6.81
CA GLY A 234 16.11 -2.55 -6.89
C GLY A 234 16.46 -3.57 -5.80
N GLU A 235 17.23 -3.18 -4.79
CA GLU A 235 17.58 -4.02 -3.66
C GLU A 235 16.42 -4.18 -2.68
N LEU A 236 16.30 -5.37 -2.07
CA LEU A 236 15.34 -5.61 -1.00
C LEU A 236 15.87 -5.02 0.30
N ILE A 237 15.23 -3.95 0.79
CA ILE A 237 15.53 -3.36 2.09
C ILE A 237 14.53 -3.91 3.11
N VAL A 238 15.02 -4.31 4.29
CA VAL A 238 14.20 -4.76 5.41
C VAL A 238 14.54 -3.92 6.63
N GLU A 239 13.54 -3.28 7.23
CA GLU A 239 13.73 -2.44 8.42
C GLU A 239 12.57 -2.60 9.41
N SER A 240 12.87 -2.39 10.70
CA SER A 240 11.86 -2.26 11.74
C SER A 240 11.19 -0.89 11.69
N ASP A 241 9.86 -0.85 11.73
CA ASP A 241 9.09 0.38 11.86
C ASP A 241 7.83 0.13 12.68
N TYR A 242 7.17 1.21 13.09
CA TYR A 242 5.97 1.15 13.90
C TYR A 242 4.88 2.09 13.42
N ARG A 243 3.65 1.79 13.85
CA ARG A 243 2.50 2.68 13.72
C ARG A 243 1.75 2.76 15.04
N ILE A 244 1.32 3.97 15.36
CA ILE A 244 0.43 4.24 16.49
C ILE A 244 -0.88 4.75 15.92
N TYR A 245 -1.98 4.25 16.47
CA TYR A 245 -3.33 4.71 16.15
C TYR A 245 -3.99 5.17 17.45
N TYR A 246 -4.18 6.48 17.58
CA TYR A 246 -4.83 7.04 18.77
C TYR A 246 -6.32 6.82 18.71
N GLN A 247 -6.90 6.34 19.80
CA GLN A 247 -8.34 6.19 19.90
C GLN A 247 -8.99 7.57 20.05
N ARG A 248 -10.03 7.82 19.25
CA ARG A 248 -10.93 8.98 19.39
C ARG A 248 -12.37 8.49 19.52
N THR A 249 -13.31 9.40 19.81
CA THR A 249 -14.69 9.02 20.16
C THR A 249 -15.39 8.13 19.11
N GLY A 250 -15.06 8.29 17.83
CA GLY A 250 -15.69 7.57 16.73
C GLY A 250 -14.79 6.58 15.98
N GLY A 251 -13.55 6.34 16.44
CA GLY A 251 -12.61 5.50 15.70
C GLY A 251 -11.17 5.74 16.09
N PHE A 252 -10.27 5.57 15.13
CA PHE A 252 -8.83 5.68 15.34
C PHE A 252 -8.21 6.64 14.34
N VAL A 253 -7.22 7.41 14.79
CA VAL A 253 -6.46 8.35 13.96
C VAL A 253 -4.99 7.92 13.95
N PRO A 254 -4.37 7.72 12.78
CA PRO A 254 -2.95 7.38 12.72
C PRO A 254 -2.08 8.53 13.24
N ASP A 255 -1.07 8.20 14.01
CA ASP A 255 0.00 9.14 14.37
C ASP A 255 0.76 9.59 13.11
N THR A 256 1.11 10.88 13.08
CA THR A 256 1.92 11.45 12.00
C THR A 256 3.14 12.22 12.50
N GLU A 257 3.32 12.36 13.83
CA GLU A 257 4.25 13.34 14.40
C GLU A 257 5.40 12.65 15.15
N ILE A 258 5.15 11.57 15.89
CA ILE A 258 6.19 10.98 16.74
C ILE A 258 7.34 10.39 15.92
N ARG A 259 7.07 9.93 14.70
CA ARG A 259 8.08 9.36 13.80
C ARG A 259 9.10 10.37 13.32
N ASP A 260 8.82 11.67 13.44
CA ASP A 260 9.80 12.72 13.16
C ASP A 260 10.78 12.91 14.34
N THR A 261 10.38 12.48 15.54
CA THR A 261 11.21 12.57 16.76
C THR A 261 11.90 11.24 17.08
N TYR A 262 11.24 10.11 16.85
CA TYR A 262 11.74 8.78 17.20
C TYR A 262 11.68 7.83 16.00
N ARG A 263 12.86 7.52 15.45
CA ARG A 263 13.05 6.46 14.45
C ARG A 263 13.37 5.16 15.16
N CYS A 264 12.57 4.13 14.87
CA CYS A 264 12.74 2.80 15.45
C CYS A 264 13.98 2.12 14.88
N GLY A 265 14.74 1.46 15.76
CA GLY A 265 15.87 0.60 15.39
C GLY A 265 15.49 -0.88 15.36
N ASP A 266 16.35 -1.72 14.79
CA ASP A 266 16.09 -3.16 14.72
C ASP A 266 16.08 -3.86 16.09
N GLU A 267 16.80 -3.31 17.07
CA GLU A 267 16.84 -3.80 18.46
C GLU A 267 15.67 -3.29 19.32
N ASP A 268 14.83 -2.39 18.78
CA ASP A 268 13.70 -1.87 19.55
C ASP A 268 12.66 -2.96 19.81
N THR A 269 12.21 -2.98 21.07
CA THR A 269 11.13 -3.82 21.56
C THR A 269 9.84 -3.02 21.69
N MET A 270 8.73 -3.72 21.89
CA MET A 270 7.43 -3.09 22.11
C MET A 270 7.43 -2.22 23.38
N GLU A 271 8.12 -2.65 24.44
CA GLU A 271 8.22 -1.92 25.70
C GLU A 271 8.94 -0.60 25.53
N ILE A 272 10.12 -0.61 24.88
CA ILE A 272 10.89 0.61 24.58
C ILE A 272 10.04 1.57 23.76
N LEU A 273 9.37 1.06 22.71
CA LEU A 273 8.53 1.88 21.87
C LEU A 273 7.38 2.54 22.65
N VAL A 274 6.70 1.80 23.51
CA VAL A 274 5.62 2.34 24.36
C VAL A 274 6.15 3.41 25.32
N GLU A 275 7.32 3.21 25.93
CA GLU A 275 7.94 4.21 26.80
C GLU A 275 8.29 5.49 26.05
N LYS A 276 8.88 5.37 24.85
CA LYS A 276 9.21 6.52 24.00
C LYS A 276 7.94 7.25 23.53
N ALA A 277 6.91 6.49 23.19
CA ALA A 277 5.63 7.02 22.76
C ALA A 277 4.91 7.82 23.85
N ARG A 278 4.86 7.28 25.06
CA ARG A 278 4.30 8.00 26.21
C ARG A 278 5.14 9.22 26.59
N ALA A 279 6.47 9.10 26.54
CA ALA A 279 7.35 10.22 26.85
C ALA A 279 7.18 11.40 25.88
N TYR A 280 6.88 11.14 24.60
CA TYR A 280 6.54 12.17 23.62
C TYR A 280 5.32 13.01 24.04
N TRP A 281 4.29 12.37 24.59
CA TRP A 281 3.11 13.03 25.16
C TRP A 281 3.32 13.58 26.59
N GLY A 282 4.55 13.50 27.12
CA GLY A 282 4.86 13.93 28.49
C GLY A 282 4.36 12.97 29.58
N TRP A 283 3.92 11.77 29.20
CA TRP A 283 3.41 10.76 30.12
C TRP A 283 4.52 9.80 30.57
N LYS A 284 4.70 9.64 31.88
CA LYS A 284 5.73 8.77 32.47
C LYS A 284 5.10 7.49 33.00
N THR A 285 5.88 6.40 33.02
CA THR A 285 5.51 5.09 33.58
C THR A 285 5.06 5.13 35.05
N THR A 286 5.38 6.19 35.80
CA THR A 286 4.90 6.40 37.18
C THR A 286 3.44 6.82 37.28
N ASN A 287 2.78 7.06 36.16
CA ASN A 287 1.42 7.59 36.10
C ASN A 287 0.36 6.53 35.71
N ASP A 288 0.75 5.24 35.67
CA ASP A 288 -0.15 4.08 35.50
C ASP A 288 -0.76 3.63 36.85
#